data_AF-A0A2M9C907-F1
#
_entry.id   AF-A0A2M9C907-F1
#
_cell.length_a   1.000
_cell.length_b   1.000
_cell.length_c   1.000
_cell.angle_alpha   90.00
_cell.angle_beta   90.00
_cell.angle_gamma   90.00
#
_symmetry.space_group_name_H-M   'P 1'
#
loop_
_entity.id
_entity.type
_entity.pdbx_description
1 polymer ?
#
loop_
_entity_poly.entity_id
_entity_poly.type
_entity_poly.pdbx_seq_one_letter_code
_entity_poly.pdbx_strand_id
1 'polypeptide(L)' 'MKSPDTFQNLTRKIFRVTTTIQSLYPELYFLLNETPLWMSSNDKNITLQDLKQYLTTIRMQLITFKKDKK' A
#
# COMPACT_ATOMS: atom_id res chain seq x y z
N MET A 1 -22.65 8.80 -5.13
CA MET A 1 -21.37 9.47 -4.81
C MET A 1 -20.52 8.54 -3.96
N LYS A 2 -19.28 8.20 -4.36
CA LYS A 2 -18.33 7.53 -3.45
C LYS A 2 -17.97 8.55 -2.37
N SER A 3 -18.14 8.19 -1.09
CA SER A 3 -17.71 9.02 0.04
C SER A 3 -16.24 9.42 -0.16
N PRO A 4 -15.85 10.69 0.08
CA PRO A 4 -14.45 11.08 0.00
C PRO A 4 -13.63 10.19 0.92
N ASP A 5 -12.61 9.54 0.37
CA ASP A 5 -11.71 8.69 1.15
C ASP A 5 -11.01 9.55 2.21
N THR A 6 -11.35 9.32 3.48
CA THR A 6 -10.69 9.96 4.63
C THR A 6 -9.35 9.31 4.93
N PHE A 7 -8.48 10.03 5.63
CA PHE A 7 -7.18 9.53 6.07
C PHE A 7 -7.32 8.17 6.79
N GLN A 8 -8.23 8.09 7.76
CA GLN A 8 -8.48 6.86 8.52
C GLN A 8 -8.96 5.69 7.63
N ASN A 9 -9.79 5.97 6.61
CA ASN A 9 -10.24 4.95 5.66
C ASN A 9 -9.07 4.43 4.81
N LEU A 10 -8.22 5.32 4.32
CA LEU A 10 -7.03 4.94 3.55
C LEU A 10 -6.05 4.14 4.41
N THR A 11 -5.78 4.56 5.64
CA THR A 11 -4.93 3.81 6.58
C THR A 11 -5.46 2.39 6.79
N ARG A 12 -6.77 2.22 7.03
CA ARG A 12 -7.38 0.88 7.18
C ARG A 12 -7.24 0.03 5.92
N LYS A 13 -7.42 0.63 4.73
CA LYS A 13 -7.24 -0.07 3.45
C LYS A 13 -5.79 -0.52 3.25
N ILE A 14 -4.82 0.34 3.57
CA ILE A 14 -3.40 0.04 3.50
C ILE A 14 -3.05 -1.12 4.43
N PHE A 15 -3.49 -1.03 5.69
CA PHE A 15 -3.27 -2.08 6.68
C PHE A 15 -3.82 -3.43 6.19
N ARG A 16 -5.06 -3.46 5.69
CA ARG A 16 -5.66 -4.71 5.19
C ARG A 16 -4.86 -5.35 4.04
N VAL A 17 -4.37 -4.55 3.09
CA VAL A 17 -3.61 -5.08 1.95
C VAL A 17 -2.24 -5.57 2.39
N THR A 18 -1.55 -4.82 3.23
CA THR A 18 -0.23 -5.21 3.76
C THR A 18 -0.30 -6.47 4.62
N THR A 19 -1.28 -6.61 5.52
CA THR A 19 -1.49 -7.85 6.29
C THR A 19 -1.82 -9.05 5.39
N THR A 20 -2.56 -8.83 4.31
CA THR A 20 -2.84 -9.91 3.33
C THR A 20 -1.55 -10.37 2.67
N ILE A 21 -0.67 -9.44 2.29
CA ILE A 21 0.63 -9.78 1.70
C ILE A 21 1.48 -10.52 2.73
N GLN A 22 1.58 -10.01 3.97
CA GLN A 22 2.34 -10.65 5.04
C GLN A 22 1.88 -12.09 5.30
N SER A 23 0.57 -12.33 5.31
CA SER A 23 0.01 -13.64 5.62
C SER A 23 0.18 -14.65 4.48
N LEU A 24 0.06 -14.21 3.23
CA LEU A 24 0.02 -15.12 2.06
C LEU A 24 1.35 -15.20 1.29
N TYR A 25 2.21 -14.20 1.46
CA TYR A 25 3.48 -14.00 0.74
C TYR A 25 4.54 -13.38 1.66
N PRO A 26 4.84 -13.98 2.83
CA PRO A 26 5.75 -13.41 3.83
C PRO A 26 7.16 -13.12 3.26
N GLU A 27 7.65 -13.94 2.34
CA GLU A 27 8.92 -13.76 1.64
C GLU A 27 8.94 -12.51 0.76
N LEU A 28 7.79 -12.10 0.22
CA LEU A 28 7.63 -10.90 -0.59
C LEU A 28 7.17 -9.69 0.24
N TYR A 29 6.77 -9.90 1.49
CA TYR A 29 6.46 -8.82 2.43
C TYR A 29 7.71 -8.06 2.87
N PHE A 30 8.89 -8.70 2.91
CA PHE A 30 10.16 -8.01 3.16
C PHE A 30 10.44 -6.90 2.13
N LEU A 31 10.07 -7.12 0.87
CA LEU A 31 10.18 -6.10 -0.18
C LEU A 31 9.32 -4.87 0.09
N LEU A 32 8.20 -4.98 0.81
CA LEU A 32 7.39 -3.81 1.20
C LEU A 32 8.10 -2.92 2.22
N ASN A 33 8.89 -3.50 3.11
CA ASN A 33 9.71 -2.73 4.06
C ASN A 33 10.86 -2.02 3.33
N GLU A 34 11.37 -2.61 2.26
CA GLU A 34 12.49 -2.07 1.49
C GLU A 34 12.07 -1.16 0.34
N THR A 35 10.82 -1.25 -0.14
CA THR A 35 10.33 -0.37 -1.22
C THR A 35 10.09 1.02 -0.64
N PRO A 36 10.94 2.02 -0.93
CA PRO A 36 10.72 3.35 -0.42
C PRO A 36 9.45 3.88 -1.07
N LEU A 37 8.49 4.24 -0.25
CA LEU A 37 7.36 5.02 -0.73
C LEU A 37 7.90 6.38 -1.08
N TRP A 38 7.76 6.75 -2.36
CA TRP A 38 7.96 8.10 -2.83
C TRP A 38 6.85 8.97 -2.20
N MET A 39 6.98 9.26 -0.91
CA MET A 39 6.21 10.30 -0.24
C MET A 39 6.71 11.63 -0.80
N SER A 40 5.81 12.56 -1.07
CA SER A 40 6.12 13.91 -1.54
C SER A 40 7.35 14.46 -0.81
N SER A 41 8.46 14.60 -1.53
CA SER A 41 9.75 15.02 -0.98
C SER A 41 9.74 16.45 -0.43
N ASN A 42 8.68 17.20 -0.69
CA ASN A 42 8.54 18.61 -0.31
C ASN A 42 7.66 18.86 0.94
N ASP A 43 6.99 17.84 1.48
CA ASP A 43 6.11 18.02 2.65
C ASP A 43 6.64 17.29 3.89
N LYS A 44 6.72 18.01 5.02
CA LYS A 44 7.07 17.43 6.33
C LYS A 44 6.02 16.45 6.85
N ASN A 45 4.85 16.37 6.20
CA ASN A 45 3.70 15.59 6.63
C ASN A 45 3.19 14.68 5.52
N ILE A 46 2.72 13.49 5.89
CA ILE A 46 2.07 12.57 4.96
C ILE A 46 0.72 13.15 4.51
N THR A 47 0.54 13.34 3.21
CA THR A 47 -0.71 13.82 2.63
C THR A 47 -1.66 12.68 2.31
N LEU A 48 -2.93 13.03 2.06
CA LEU A 48 -3.92 12.08 1.55
C LEU A 48 -3.51 11.48 0.19
N GLN A 49 -2.79 12.25 -0.62
CA GLN A 49 -2.31 11.81 -1.93
C GLN A 49 -1.21 10.76 -1.79
N ASP A 50 -0.28 10.95 -0.84
CA ASP A 50 0.77 9.96 -0.53
C ASP A 50 0.15 8.63 -0.11
N LEU A 51 -0.88 8.64 0.74
CA LEU A 51 -1.59 7.42 1.14
C LEU A 51 -2.30 6.73 -0.03
N LYS A 52 -2.89 7.50 -0.96
CA LYS A 52 -3.53 6.93 -2.16
C LYS A 52 -2.51 6.30 -3.09
N GLN A 53 -1.37 6.96 -3.29
CA GLN A 53 -0.26 6.42 -4.07
C GLN A 53 0.29 5.15 -3.44
N TYR A 54 0.55 5.17 -2.13
CA TYR A 54 0.99 3.98 -1.41
C TYR A 54 0.00 2.82 -1.54
N LEU A 55 -1.29 3.06 -1.30
CA LEU A 55 -2.32 2.05 -1.44
C LEU A 55 -2.37 1.45 -2.86
N THR A 56 -2.08 2.26 -3.88
CA THR A 56 -2.04 1.81 -5.28
C THR A 56 -0.83 0.91 -5.52
N THR A 57 0.35 1.31 -5.05
CA THR A 57 1.59 0.52 -5.16
C THR A 57 1.46 -0.86 -4.52
N ILE A 58 0.98 -0.94 -3.27
CA ILE A 58 0.84 -2.23 -2.57
C ILE A 58 -0.22 -3.15 -3.21
N ARG A 59 -1.25 -2.58 -3.82
CA ARG A 59 -2.24 -3.36 -4.57
C ARG A 59 -1.63 -3.95 -5.84
N MET A 60 -0.81 -3.17 -6.54
CA MET A 60 -0.09 -3.66 -7.72
C MET A 60 0.87 -4.78 -7.36
N GLN A 61 1.62 -4.64 -6.26
CA GLN A 61 2.50 -5.70 -5.76
C GLN A 61 1.72 -6.97 -5.43
N LEU A 62 0.59 -6.87 -4.71
CA LEU A 62 -0.27 -8.03 -4.46
C LEU A 62 -0.78 -8.70 -5.74
N ILE A 63 -1.08 -7.93 -6.78
CA ILE A 63 -1.48 -8.47 -8.09
C ILE A 63 -0.32 -9.24 -8.72
N THR A 64 0.90 -8.69 -8.69
CA THR A 64 2.10 -9.36 -9.21
C THR A 64 2.36 -10.66 -8.47
N PHE A 65 2.35 -10.67 -7.14
CA PHE A 65 2.59 -11.87 -6.34
C PHE A 65 1.55 -12.97 -6.59
N LYS A 66 0.32 -12.59 -6.92
CA LYS A 66 -0.72 -13.55 -7.33
C LYS A 66 -0.48 -14.13 -8.72
N LYS A 67 0.12 -13.38 -9.64
CA LYS A 67 0.44 -13.86 -10.99
C LYS A 67 1.60 -14.84 -10.98
N ASP A 68 2.62 -14.61 -10.16
CA ASP A 68 3.79 -15.51 -10.07
C ASP A 68 3.46 -16.87 -9.43
N LYS A 69 2.25 -17.03 -8.83
CA LYS A 69 1.74 -18.32 -8.30
C LYS A 69 1.02 -19.19 -9.34
N LYS A 70 0.87 -18.75 -10.59
CA LYS A 70 0.25 -19.52 -11.69
C LYS A 70 1.32 -20.10 -12.61
#